data_AF-A0A1H4RKL3-F1
#
_entry.id   AF-A0A1H4RKL3-F1
#
_cell.length_a   1.000
_cell.length_b   1.000
_cell.length_c   1.000
_cell.angle_alpha   90.00
_cell.angle_beta   90.00
_cell.angle_gamma   90.00
#
_symmetry.space_group_name_H-M   'P 1'
#
loop_
_entity.id
_entity.type
_entity.pdbx_description
1 polymer ?
#
loop_
_entity_poly.entity_id
_entity_poly.type
_entity_poly.pdbx_seq_one_letter_code
_entity_poly.pdbx_strand_id
1 'polypeptide(L)'
;MRTVRLPVTTAIAAVAALTAVTGCTEKGSTEGGDRVVNVTSTDDKCEVSKKEFPAGHVELAIENKGSKVTEVYILFPDDRIVTERENIGPGTKQRVTAEVKAGDYTIACKPGMKGDGIRQTVKATGKGAAAKRDPRLDEAVAAYRKYAQEQADETLPLAEAFAKAVKDGDLEAAKKAYATSRIGWERTEPVAESFGDIDPKVDVREDGLEDGQDPATDWTGWHRLEKSLWQDKKIGDREKELADQLITDLKDWQNRVGKAEITPTSMANGAKELLDEVATGKVTGEEERYSHTDLVDFKANVEGAEKAYALLKPVAAENDPALVTELDKQFGALNTLLDKYRADKSSYDFTSYDKVGKDDRKELSDGVNALAEPLSKLAAAVVVK
;
A
#
# COMPACT_ATOMS: atom_id res chain seq x y z
N MET A 1 12.33 73.71 -35.24
CA MET A 1 11.87 73.80 -36.65
C MET A 1 12.25 72.52 -37.37
N ARG A 2 11.33 72.03 -38.22
CA ARG A 2 11.39 70.90 -39.18
C ARG A 2 11.11 69.47 -38.66
N THR A 3 9.84 69.12 -38.87
CA THR A 3 9.22 67.80 -39.07
C THR A 3 9.71 67.07 -40.34
N VAL A 4 9.82 65.73 -40.29
CA VAL A 4 9.65 64.75 -41.39
C VAL A 4 9.18 63.43 -40.74
N ARG A 5 7.89 63.05 -40.76
CA ARG A 5 7.11 62.17 -41.69
C ARG A 5 7.61 60.71 -41.87
N LEU A 6 6.72 59.75 -41.52
CA LEU A 6 6.76 58.27 -41.62
C LEU A 6 6.70 57.72 -43.08
N PRO A 7 6.98 56.41 -43.32
CA PRO A 7 5.97 55.32 -43.29
C PRO A 7 6.50 54.01 -42.62
N VAL A 8 5.77 53.34 -41.71
CA VAL A 8 4.77 52.26 -41.89
C VAL A 8 5.16 51.16 -42.89
N THR A 9 5.56 49.99 -42.36
CA THR A 9 5.29 48.65 -42.92
C THR A 9 5.23 47.60 -41.81
N THR A 10 3.99 47.25 -41.46
CA THR A 10 3.43 45.89 -41.26
C THR A 10 4.31 44.78 -40.66
N ALA A 11 4.00 44.37 -39.43
CA ALA A 11 4.24 43.00 -38.97
C ALA A 11 2.93 42.45 -38.36
N ILE A 12 2.53 41.31 -38.91
CA ILE A 12 1.26 40.60 -38.71
C ILE A 12 1.22 39.91 -37.34
N ALA A 13 0.02 39.85 -36.78
CA ALA A 13 -0.33 39.24 -35.51
C ALA A 13 -0.03 37.73 -35.41
N ALA A 14 0.32 37.28 -34.21
CA ALA A 14 -0.04 35.95 -33.71
C ALA A 14 -0.21 36.02 -32.18
N VAL A 15 -1.45 36.24 -31.75
CA VAL A 15 -1.88 36.00 -30.38
C VAL A 15 -2.02 34.49 -30.24
N ALA A 16 -1.02 33.83 -29.67
CA ALA A 16 -1.15 32.43 -29.27
C ALA A 16 -1.94 32.39 -27.97
N ALA A 17 -3.18 31.92 -28.08
CA ALA A 17 -4.07 31.66 -26.97
C ALA A 17 -3.43 30.67 -25.99
N LEU A 18 -3.32 31.07 -24.72
CA LEU A 18 -3.12 30.16 -23.59
C LEU A 18 -4.39 29.32 -23.44
N THR A 19 -4.43 28.17 -24.12
CA THR A 19 -5.38 27.11 -23.78
C THR A 19 -4.92 26.51 -22.46
N ALA A 20 -5.58 26.90 -21.37
CA ALA A 20 -5.57 26.14 -20.14
C ALA A 20 -6.03 24.71 -20.45
N VAL A 21 -5.11 23.75 -20.32
CA VAL A 21 -5.46 22.33 -20.30
C VAL A 21 -6.09 22.08 -18.93
N THR A 22 -7.39 22.40 -18.81
CA THR A 22 -8.21 21.82 -17.76
C THR A 22 -8.32 20.34 -18.09
N GLY A 23 -7.56 19.52 -17.37
CA GLY A 23 -7.70 18.08 -17.41
C GLY A 23 -9.17 17.72 -17.23
N CYS A 24 -9.71 16.97 -18.20
CA CYS A 24 -11.02 16.39 -18.11
C CYS A 24 -11.03 15.36 -16.98
N THR A 25 -11.27 15.81 -15.75
CA THR A 25 -11.83 14.96 -14.71
C THR A 25 -13.16 14.45 -15.26
N GLU A 26 -13.22 13.17 -15.61
CA GLU A 26 -14.50 12.52 -15.87
C GLU A 26 -15.40 12.79 -14.66
N LYS A 27 -16.51 13.50 -14.92
CA LYS A 27 -17.63 13.57 -13.97
C LYS A 27 -18.21 12.16 -13.88
N GLY A 28 -17.64 11.35 -12.99
CA GLY A 28 -18.35 10.21 -12.42
C GLY A 28 -19.65 10.73 -11.82
N SER A 29 -20.77 10.25 -12.33
CA SER A 29 -22.12 10.62 -11.91
C SER A 29 -22.27 10.50 -10.39
N THR A 30 -22.45 11.63 -9.72
CA THR A 30 -22.73 11.79 -8.29
C THR A 30 -24.16 11.41 -7.88
N GLU A 31 -24.87 10.58 -8.65
CA GLU A 31 -26.15 10.01 -8.22
C GLU A 31 -25.88 8.66 -7.56
N GLY A 32 -25.61 8.73 -6.26
CA GLY A 32 -25.19 7.60 -5.45
C GLY A 32 -26.28 6.54 -5.33
N GLY A 33 -26.10 5.41 -6.01
CA GLY A 33 -26.89 4.21 -5.77
C GLY A 33 -26.77 3.73 -4.32
N ASP A 34 -27.64 2.79 -3.94
CA ASP A 34 -27.74 2.29 -2.55
C ASP A 34 -26.40 1.75 -1.99
N ARG A 35 -25.45 1.39 -2.86
CA ARG A 35 -24.13 0.83 -2.54
C ARG A 35 -22.97 1.85 -2.51
N VAL A 36 -23.22 3.14 -2.71
CA VAL A 36 -22.20 4.20 -2.56
C VAL A 36 -22.39 4.91 -1.23
N VAL A 37 -21.38 4.90 -0.36
CA VAL A 37 -21.35 5.65 0.91
C VAL A 37 -20.40 6.83 0.75
N ASN A 38 -20.91 8.06 0.85
CA ASN A 38 -20.02 9.23 0.89
C ASN A 38 -19.40 9.33 2.27
N VAL A 39 -18.08 9.49 2.33
CA VAL A 39 -17.30 9.64 3.56
C VAL A 39 -16.61 11.00 3.52
N THR A 40 -16.92 11.89 4.46
CA THR A 40 -16.21 13.16 4.64
C THR A 40 -15.30 13.05 5.86
N SER A 41 -13.99 13.07 5.63
CA SER A 41 -12.99 13.13 6.69
C SER A 41 -12.62 14.59 6.96
N THR A 42 -12.53 14.97 8.23
CA THR A 42 -12.00 16.25 8.73
C THR A 42 -11.07 15.94 9.90
N ASP A 43 -10.37 16.95 10.43
CA ASP A 43 -9.41 16.74 11.51
C ASP A 43 -10.03 16.13 12.78
N ASP A 44 -11.34 16.28 13.00
CA ASP A 44 -12.06 15.83 14.20
C ASP A 44 -13.37 15.06 13.91
N LYS A 45 -13.76 14.86 12.64
CA LYS A 45 -14.96 14.10 12.27
C LYS A 45 -14.74 13.14 11.10
N CYS A 46 -15.47 12.04 11.14
CA CYS A 46 -15.69 11.11 10.04
C CYS A 46 -17.20 11.01 9.77
N GLU A 47 -17.70 11.70 8.77
CA GLU A 47 -19.14 11.75 8.45
C GLU A 47 -19.46 10.77 7.32
N VAL A 48 -20.42 9.88 7.54
CA VAL A 48 -20.90 8.92 6.53
C VAL A 48 -22.32 9.29 6.08
N SER A 49 -22.60 9.25 4.77
CA SER A 49 -23.93 9.64 4.26
C SER A 49 -25.06 8.67 4.61
N LYS A 50 -24.73 7.43 4.96
CA LYS A 50 -25.67 6.41 5.41
C LYS A 50 -24.99 5.43 6.36
N LYS A 51 -25.74 4.90 7.33
CA LYS A 51 -25.26 3.87 8.29
C LYS A 51 -25.70 2.46 7.93
N GLU A 52 -26.55 2.31 6.91
CA GLU A 52 -26.96 1.02 6.38
C GLU A 52 -26.81 1.01 4.86
N PHE A 53 -26.30 -0.09 4.32
CA PHE A 53 -26.18 -0.34 2.89
C PHE A 53 -26.36 -1.83 2.57
N PRO A 54 -26.71 -2.22 1.34
CA PRO A 54 -26.75 -3.63 0.96
C PRO A 54 -25.37 -4.30 1.04
N ALA A 55 -25.31 -5.55 1.48
CA ALA A 55 -24.12 -6.38 1.36
C ALA A 55 -23.75 -6.65 -0.13
N GLY A 56 -22.53 -7.12 -0.35
CA GLY A 56 -21.89 -7.26 -1.66
C GLY A 56 -20.87 -6.15 -1.90
N HIS A 57 -20.76 -5.68 -3.14
CA HIS A 57 -19.86 -4.57 -3.46
C HIS A 57 -20.40 -3.25 -2.92
N VAL A 58 -19.61 -2.59 -2.07
CA VAL A 58 -19.81 -1.23 -1.57
C VAL A 58 -18.67 -0.35 -2.05
N GLU A 59 -18.97 0.91 -2.33
CA GLU A 59 -17.97 1.91 -2.68
C GLU A 59 -18.00 3.03 -1.65
N LEU A 60 -16.84 3.39 -1.11
CA LEU A 60 -16.67 4.61 -0.34
C LEU A 60 -16.23 5.73 -1.27
N ALA A 61 -17.03 6.78 -1.39
CA ALA A 61 -16.67 8.03 -2.05
C ALA A 61 -16.12 8.99 -1.00
N ILE A 62 -14.80 9.04 -0.89
CA ILE A 62 -14.08 9.74 0.19
C ILE A 62 -13.72 11.15 -0.25
N GLU A 63 -13.95 12.12 0.63
CA GLU A 63 -13.49 13.50 0.50
C GLU A 63 -12.76 13.90 1.77
N ASN A 64 -11.48 14.29 1.65
CA ASN A 64 -10.74 14.84 2.77
C ASN A 64 -10.92 16.37 2.81
N LYS A 65 -11.65 16.86 3.81
CA LYS A 65 -11.84 18.28 4.12
C LYS A 65 -11.02 18.74 5.33
N GLY A 66 -10.20 17.86 5.91
CA GLY A 66 -9.26 18.19 6.97
C GLY A 66 -8.03 18.92 6.45
N SER A 67 -7.16 19.28 7.40
CA SER A 67 -5.85 19.88 7.13
C SER A 67 -4.72 18.83 7.08
N LYS A 68 -4.97 17.61 7.55
CA LYS A 68 -4.01 16.50 7.57
C LYS A 68 -4.25 15.51 6.41
N VAL A 69 -3.22 14.77 6.04
CA VAL A 69 -3.39 13.52 5.29
C VAL A 69 -4.25 12.57 6.14
N THR A 70 -5.18 11.85 5.53
CA THR A 70 -6.06 10.90 6.22
C THR A 70 -6.03 9.55 5.53
N GLU A 71 -6.35 8.52 6.29
CA GLU A 71 -6.78 7.23 5.76
C GLU A 71 -8.27 7.02 6.05
N VAL A 72 -8.90 6.15 5.29
CA VAL A 72 -10.26 5.68 5.56
C VAL A 72 -10.32 4.16 5.47
N TYR A 73 -10.87 3.54 6.51
CA TYR A 73 -10.97 2.08 6.66
C TYR A 73 -12.43 1.62 6.64
N ILE A 74 -12.65 0.39 6.17
CA ILE A 74 -13.77 -0.45 6.61
C ILE A 74 -13.18 -1.54 7.51
N LEU A 75 -13.67 -1.63 8.73
CA LEU A 75 -13.18 -2.57 9.74
C LEU A 75 -14.28 -3.57 10.14
N PHE A 76 -13.87 -4.80 10.42
CA PHE A 76 -14.67 -5.77 11.15
C PHE A 76 -14.85 -5.32 12.62
N PRO A 77 -15.82 -5.90 13.37
CA PRO A 77 -16.02 -5.56 14.78
C PRO A 77 -14.82 -5.83 15.70
N ASP A 78 -13.87 -6.67 15.26
CA ASP A 78 -12.63 -7.02 15.94
C ASP A 78 -11.41 -6.25 15.39
N ASP A 79 -11.65 -5.08 14.77
CA ASP A 79 -10.65 -4.18 14.17
C ASP A 79 -9.80 -4.76 13.03
N ARG A 80 -10.06 -6.00 12.60
CA ARG A 80 -9.49 -6.52 11.34
C ARG A 80 -9.94 -5.67 10.16
N ILE A 81 -9.05 -5.51 9.18
CA ILE A 81 -9.26 -4.62 8.04
C ILE A 81 -10.00 -5.37 6.93
N VAL A 82 -11.10 -4.79 6.44
CA VAL A 82 -11.80 -5.27 5.24
C VAL A 82 -11.17 -4.65 3.99
N THR A 83 -10.92 -3.35 4.07
CA THR A 83 -10.23 -2.54 3.07
C THR A 83 -9.83 -1.23 3.71
N GLU A 84 -8.87 -0.56 3.09
CA GLU A 84 -8.52 0.81 3.41
C GLU A 84 -8.23 1.63 2.15
N ARG A 85 -8.07 2.93 2.38
CA ARG A 85 -7.54 3.85 1.40
C ARG A 85 -6.70 4.88 2.13
N GLU A 86 -5.41 4.81 1.88
CA GLU A 86 -4.43 5.62 2.59
C GLU A 86 -3.98 6.85 1.81
N ASN A 87 -3.17 7.68 2.46
CA ASN A 87 -2.47 8.81 1.84
C ASN A 87 -3.40 9.82 1.12
N ILE A 88 -4.61 10.02 1.66
CA ILE A 88 -5.60 10.93 1.09
C ILE A 88 -5.27 12.36 1.53
N GLY A 89 -4.62 13.13 0.65
CA GLY A 89 -4.19 14.50 0.94
C GLY A 89 -5.36 15.50 1.16
N PRO A 90 -5.11 16.61 1.87
CA PRO A 90 -6.10 17.67 2.10
C PRO A 90 -6.75 18.17 0.81
N GLY A 91 -8.08 18.32 0.81
CA GLY A 91 -8.85 18.83 -0.33
C GLY A 91 -9.01 17.85 -1.50
N THR A 92 -8.53 16.60 -1.36
CA THR A 92 -8.61 15.58 -2.40
C THR A 92 -9.81 14.65 -2.23
N LYS A 93 -10.12 13.91 -3.30
CA LYS A 93 -11.18 12.89 -3.32
C LYS A 93 -10.58 11.57 -3.78
N GLN A 94 -11.04 10.50 -3.16
CA GLN A 94 -10.64 9.14 -3.50
C GLN A 94 -11.87 8.23 -3.48
N ARG A 95 -11.74 7.07 -4.12
CA ARG A 95 -12.74 6.01 -4.08
C ARG A 95 -12.07 4.70 -3.72
N VAL A 96 -12.77 3.86 -2.96
CA VAL A 96 -12.37 2.48 -2.70
C VAL A 96 -13.59 1.58 -2.77
N THR A 97 -13.43 0.46 -3.45
CA THR A 97 -14.48 -0.55 -3.64
C THR A 97 -14.14 -1.77 -2.81
N ALA A 98 -15.10 -2.28 -2.04
CA ALA A 98 -14.95 -3.46 -1.20
C ALA A 98 -16.11 -4.43 -1.35
N GLU A 99 -15.83 -5.72 -1.29
CA GLU A 99 -16.82 -6.77 -1.09
C GLU A 99 -17.04 -6.99 0.42
N VAL A 100 -18.27 -6.76 0.89
CA VAL A 100 -18.67 -6.98 2.29
C VAL A 100 -19.78 -8.02 2.39
N LYS A 101 -19.72 -8.86 3.44
CA LYS A 101 -20.81 -9.77 3.80
C LYS A 101 -21.88 -9.00 4.59
N ALA A 102 -23.05 -9.59 4.80
CA ALA A 102 -24.03 -9.00 5.70
C ALA A 102 -23.49 -9.06 7.15
N GLY A 103 -23.53 -7.94 7.87
CA GLY A 103 -22.91 -7.83 9.18
C GLY A 103 -22.78 -6.39 9.67
N ASP A 104 -22.22 -6.24 10.86
CA ASP A 104 -21.86 -4.95 11.44
C ASP A 104 -20.39 -4.64 11.15
N TYR A 105 -20.11 -3.37 10.89
CA TYR A 105 -18.80 -2.87 10.49
C TYR A 105 -18.55 -1.49 11.09
N THR A 106 -17.31 -1.04 11.03
CA THR A 106 -16.93 0.34 11.36
C THR A 106 -16.31 1.00 10.13
N ILE A 107 -16.74 2.22 9.81
CA ILE A 107 -15.96 3.11 8.95
C ILE A 107 -15.15 4.04 9.85
N ALA A 108 -13.83 4.05 9.69
CA ALA A 108 -12.94 4.89 10.48
C ALA A 108 -12.18 5.84 9.56
N CYS A 109 -12.12 7.12 9.92
CA CYS A 109 -11.20 8.08 9.30
C CYS A 109 -10.04 8.31 10.27
N LYS A 110 -8.78 8.25 9.81
CA LYS A 110 -7.58 8.51 10.63
C LYS A 110 -6.83 9.77 10.16
N PRO A 111 -7.26 10.99 10.54
CA PRO A 111 -6.52 12.21 10.22
C PRO A 111 -5.16 12.21 10.91
N GLY A 112 -4.09 12.29 10.12
CA GLY A 112 -2.71 12.16 10.59
C GLY A 112 -2.17 10.74 10.66
N MET A 113 -2.91 9.75 10.11
CA MET A 113 -2.40 8.38 9.86
C MET A 113 -1.94 7.64 11.13
N LYS A 114 -2.53 7.97 12.29
CA LYS A 114 -2.16 7.39 13.59
C LYS A 114 -3.39 7.10 14.45
N GLY A 115 -3.24 6.07 15.29
CA GLY A 115 -4.22 5.65 16.28
C GLY A 115 -5.51 5.08 15.68
N ASP A 116 -6.52 4.97 16.54
CA ASP A 116 -7.80 4.31 16.26
C ASP A 116 -8.74 5.05 15.28
N GLY A 117 -8.48 6.33 15.04
CA GLY A 117 -9.30 7.19 14.20
C GLY A 117 -10.68 7.54 14.77
N ILE A 118 -11.43 8.30 13.97
CA ILE A 118 -12.80 8.72 14.27
C ILE A 118 -13.76 7.73 13.62
N ARG A 119 -14.50 6.99 14.46
CA ARG A 119 -15.24 5.78 14.06
C ARG A 119 -16.75 6.02 13.90
N GLN A 120 -17.34 5.39 12.89
CA GLN A 120 -18.77 5.31 12.63
C GLN A 120 -19.21 3.86 12.51
N THR A 121 -20.08 3.39 13.39
CA THR A 121 -20.73 2.08 13.23
C THR A 121 -21.70 2.10 12.06
N VAL A 122 -21.56 1.12 11.17
CA VAL A 122 -22.41 0.92 9.98
C VAL A 122 -22.80 -0.56 9.85
N LYS A 123 -23.82 -0.83 9.03
CA LYS A 123 -24.36 -2.18 8.82
C LYS A 123 -24.52 -2.51 7.34
N ALA A 124 -23.90 -3.59 6.90
CA ALA A 124 -24.20 -4.22 5.62
C ALA A 124 -25.42 -5.13 5.80
N THR A 125 -26.54 -4.78 5.20
CA THR A 125 -27.78 -5.52 5.30
C THR A 125 -27.81 -6.69 4.32
N GLY A 126 -28.42 -7.81 4.71
CA GLY A 126 -28.71 -8.92 3.80
C GLY A 126 -29.85 -8.63 2.81
N LYS A 127 -30.31 -7.37 2.70
CA LYS A 127 -31.37 -6.96 1.79
C LYS A 127 -30.75 -6.70 0.41
N GLY A 128 -31.02 -7.58 -0.54
CA GLY A 128 -30.52 -7.51 -1.92
C GLY A 128 -30.10 -8.88 -2.43
N ALA A 129 -30.07 -9.06 -3.75
CA ALA A 129 -29.45 -10.27 -4.31
C ALA A 129 -27.96 -10.27 -3.97
N ALA A 130 -27.43 -11.39 -3.49
CA ALA A 130 -25.99 -11.57 -3.35
C ALA A 130 -25.33 -11.22 -4.69
N ALA A 131 -24.27 -10.41 -4.66
CA ALA A 131 -23.53 -10.10 -5.87
C ALA A 131 -23.06 -11.43 -6.47
N LYS A 132 -23.43 -11.69 -7.73
CA LYS A 132 -23.03 -12.91 -8.41
C LYS A 132 -21.53 -12.77 -8.68
N ARG A 133 -20.70 -13.52 -7.97
CA ARG A 133 -19.25 -13.51 -8.14
C ARG A 133 -18.89 -14.41 -9.32
N ASP A 134 -17.94 -13.96 -10.14
CA ASP A 134 -17.37 -14.79 -11.19
C ASP A 134 -16.57 -15.94 -10.55
N PRO A 135 -16.85 -17.22 -10.85
CA PRO A 135 -16.14 -18.35 -10.26
C PRO A 135 -14.62 -18.30 -10.41
N ARG A 136 -14.10 -17.62 -11.44
CA ARG A 136 -12.65 -17.42 -11.64
C ARG A 136 -12.04 -16.56 -10.53
N LEU A 137 -12.82 -15.67 -9.93
CA LEU A 137 -12.37 -14.86 -8.79
C LEU A 137 -12.27 -15.70 -7.51
N ASP A 138 -13.11 -16.73 -7.35
CA ASP A 138 -13.00 -17.70 -6.25
C ASP A 138 -11.68 -18.49 -6.36
N GLU A 139 -11.36 -18.93 -7.58
CA GLU A 139 -10.10 -19.61 -7.89
C GLU A 139 -8.90 -18.67 -7.66
N ALA A 140 -9.00 -17.40 -8.08
CA ALA A 140 -7.97 -16.39 -7.82
C ALA A 140 -7.73 -16.17 -6.32
N VAL A 141 -8.80 -16.06 -5.52
CA VAL A 141 -8.71 -15.92 -4.06
C VAL A 141 -8.07 -17.16 -3.43
N ALA A 142 -8.44 -18.37 -3.87
CA ALA A 142 -7.83 -19.60 -3.37
C ALA A 142 -6.33 -19.67 -3.72
N ALA A 143 -5.95 -19.28 -4.94
CA ALA A 143 -4.56 -19.23 -5.37
C ALA A 143 -3.75 -18.15 -4.62
N TYR A 144 -4.35 -16.99 -4.34
CA TYR A 144 -3.68 -15.93 -3.57
C TYR A 144 -3.48 -16.33 -2.11
N ARG A 145 -4.46 -17.00 -1.49
CA ARG A 145 -4.31 -17.57 -0.14
C ARG A 145 -3.17 -18.59 -0.08
N LYS A 146 -3.06 -19.46 -1.08
CA LYS A 146 -1.94 -20.40 -1.19
C LYS A 146 -0.60 -19.67 -1.32
N TYR A 147 -0.54 -18.65 -2.18
CA TYR A 147 0.65 -17.81 -2.33
C TYR A 147 1.05 -17.12 -1.01
N ALA A 148 0.10 -16.53 -0.29
CA ALA A 148 0.38 -15.87 0.98
C ALA A 148 0.91 -16.84 2.05
N GLN A 149 0.33 -18.05 2.11
CA GLN A 149 0.86 -19.12 2.98
C GLN A 149 2.27 -19.54 2.56
N GLU A 150 2.53 -19.72 1.25
CA GLU A 150 3.86 -20.07 0.74
C GLU A 150 4.89 -18.99 1.10
N GLN A 151 4.56 -17.70 0.98
CA GLN A 151 5.45 -16.62 1.40
C GLN A 151 5.74 -16.66 2.91
N ALA A 152 4.75 -16.94 3.76
CA ALA A 152 4.99 -17.10 5.19
C ALA A 152 5.87 -18.32 5.50
N ASP A 153 5.61 -19.44 4.84
CA ASP A 153 6.38 -20.68 5.00
C ASP A 153 7.83 -20.54 4.53
N GLU A 154 8.08 -19.76 3.47
CA GLU A 154 9.41 -19.45 2.95
C GLU A 154 10.13 -18.37 3.78
N THR A 155 9.40 -17.43 4.38
CA THR A 155 9.96 -16.35 5.21
C THR A 155 10.52 -16.89 6.52
N LEU A 156 9.78 -17.77 7.21
CA LEU A 156 10.14 -18.23 8.54
C LEU A 156 11.57 -18.81 8.65
N PRO A 157 12.03 -19.74 7.79
CA PRO A 157 13.41 -20.25 7.89
C PRO A 157 14.48 -19.18 7.61
N LEU A 158 14.18 -18.17 6.79
CA LEU A 158 15.09 -17.04 6.52
C LEU A 158 15.19 -16.12 7.74
N ALA A 159 14.05 -15.82 8.38
CA ALA A 159 14.00 -15.09 9.63
C ALA A 159 14.69 -15.87 10.77
N GLU A 160 14.50 -17.18 10.87
CA GLU A 160 15.18 -18.02 11.86
C GLU A 160 16.71 -17.98 11.69
N ALA A 161 17.21 -17.96 10.44
CA ALA A 161 18.63 -17.78 10.17
C ALA A 161 19.14 -16.39 10.60
N PHE A 162 18.38 -15.33 10.33
CA PHE A 162 18.67 -13.97 10.80
C PHE A 162 18.70 -13.90 12.34
N ALA A 163 17.65 -14.36 13.00
CA ALA A 163 17.54 -14.37 14.45
C ALA A 163 18.66 -15.20 15.10
N LYS A 164 19.04 -16.33 14.49
CA LYS A 164 20.18 -17.13 14.96
C LYS A 164 21.49 -16.33 14.91
N ALA A 165 21.76 -15.63 13.82
CA ALA A 165 22.97 -14.81 13.70
C ALA A 165 23.01 -13.69 14.77
N VAL A 166 21.87 -13.05 15.03
CA VAL A 166 21.73 -12.10 16.15
C VAL A 166 22.04 -12.80 17.48
N LYS A 167 21.46 -13.98 17.73
CA LYS A 167 21.68 -14.72 18.99
C LYS A 167 23.12 -15.16 19.22
N ASP A 168 23.81 -15.52 18.15
CA ASP A 168 25.23 -15.89 18.18
C ASP A 168 26.16 -14.66 18.37
N GLY A 169 25.63 -13.44 18.25
CA GLY A 169 26.42 -12.21 18.29
C GLY A 169 27.21 -11.93 17.01
N ASP A 170 26.87 -12.60 15.90
CA ASP A 170 27.53 -12.43 14.61
C ASP A 170 26.89 -11.27 13.84
N LEU A 171 27.46 -10.08 14.04
CA LEU A 171 26.98 -8.84 13.43
C LEU A 171 26.92 -8.91 11.90
N GLU A 172 27.94 -9.50 11.27
CA GLU A 172 28.06 -9.51 9.81
C GLU A 172 27.14 -10.56 9.19
N ALA A 173 27.00 -11.73 9.81
CA ALA A 173 26.01 -12.72 9.38
C ALA A 173 24.58 -12.20 9.55
N ALA A 174 24.28 -11.49 10.65
CA ALA A 174 22.96 -10.90 10.88
C ALA A 174 22.63 -9.85 9.82
N LYS A 175 23.55 -8.91 9.53
CA LYS A 175 23.36 -7.91 8.46
C LYS A 175 23.11 -8.54 7.10
N LYS A 176 23.84 -9.61 6.77
CA LYS A 176 23.68 -10.32 5.49
C LYS A 176 22.32 -11.01 5.35
N ALA A 177 21.77 -11.52 6.46
CA ALA A 177 20.50 -12.24 6.47
C ALA A 177 19.27 -11.32 6.56
N TYR A 178 19.44 -10.10 7.06
CA TYR A 178 18.37 -9.16 7.38
C TYR A 178 17.38 -8.94 6.22
N ALA A 179 17.81 -8.34 5.10
CA ALA A 179 16.89 -7.95 4.02
C ALA A 179 16.17 -9.16 3.41
N THR A 180 16.89 -10.26 3.20
CA THR A 180 16.30 -11.51 2.69
C THR A 180 15.24 -12.08 3.63
N SER A 181 15.35 -11.85 4.94
CA SER A 181 14.37 -12.33 5.91
C SER A 181 13.02 -11.59 5.87
N ARG A 182 12.95 -10.45 5.18
CA ARG A 182 11.74 -9.59 5.08
C ARG A 182 10.94 -9.83 3.80
N ILE A 183 11.56 -10.33 2.74
CA ILE A 183 10.98 -10.35 1.38
C ILE A 183 9.56 -10.94 1.30
N GLY A 184 9.29 -12.06 1.98
CA GLY A 184 7.96 -12.67 1.91
C GLY A 184 6.91 -11.93 2.74
N TRP A 185 7.33 -11.25 3.82
CA TRP A 185 6.48 -10.31 4.54
C TRP A 185 6.07 -9.14 3.63
N GLU A 186 7.04 -8.43 3.05
CA GLU A 186 6.84 -7.30 2.13
C GLU A 186 5.95 -7.62 0.91
N ARG A 187 6.05 -8.84 0.37
CA ARG A 187 5.18 -9.30 -0.73
C ARG A 187 3.72 -9.50 -0.32
N THR A 188 3.45 -9.68 0.96
CA THR A 188 2.14 -10.08 1.49
C THR A 188 1.65 -9.20 2.63
N GLU A 189 2.26 -8.03 2.79
CA GLU A 189 2.00 -7.03 3.81
C GLU A 189 0.50 -6.71 3.95
N PRO A 190 -0.29 -6.49 2.87
CA PRO A 190 -1.73 -6.25 3.00
C PRO A 190 -2.51 -7.41 3.63
N VAL A 191 -2.02 -8.65 3.49
CA VAL A 191 -2.61 -9.81 4.16
C VAL A 191 -2.20 -9.85 5.64
N ALA A 192 -0.95 -9.50 5.95
CA ALA A 192 -0.45 -9.41 7.32
C ALA A 192 -1.15 -8.28 8.10
N GLU A 193 -1.22 -7.08 7.54
CA GLU A 193 -1.85 -5.91 8.13
C GLU A 193 -3.35 -6.07 8.32
N SER A 194 -4.02 -6.91 7.51
CA SER A 194 -5.45 -7.22 7.66
C SER A 194 -5.83 -7.75 9.06
N PHE A 195 -4.85 -8.26 9.80
CA PHE A 195 -4.98 -8.71 11.16
C PHE A 195 -4.95 -7.60 12.22
N GLY A 196 -4.40 -6.43 11.90
CA GLY A 196 -4.38 -5.20 12.71
C GLY A 196 -3.35 -5.16 13.84
N ASP A 197 -2.89 -6.30 14.37
CA ASP A 197 -2.03 -6.34 15.57
C ASP A 197 -0.61 -6.87 15.33
N ILE A 198 -0.36 -7.47 14.18
CA ILE A 198 0.91 -8.17 13.92
C ILE A 198 1.98 -7.24 13.37
N ASP A 199 1.60 -6.32 12.48
CA ASP A 199 2.51 -5.37 11.86
C ASP A 199 3.30 -4.55 12.90
N PRO A 200 2.65 -3.93 13.92
CA PRO A 200 3.37 -3.16 14.93
C PRO A 200 4.41 -3.96 15.75
N LYS A 201 4.29 -5.29 15.78
CA LYS A 201 5.20 -6.16 16.53
C LYS A 201 6.46 -6.51 15.75
N VAL A 202 6.34 -6.61 14.43
CA VAL A 202 7.42 -7.14 13.58
C VAL A 202 8.04 -6.09 12.66
N ASP A 203 7.30 -5.07 12.25
CA ASP A 203 7.76 -4.15 11.20
C ASP A 203 7.52 -2.66 11.45
N VAL A 204 7.16 -2.27 12.69
CA VAL A 204 7.04 -0.84 12.99
C VAL A 204 8.39 -0.13 12.94
N ARG A 205 8.43 1.01 12.24
CA ARG A 205 9.56 1.95 12.27
C ARG A 205 9.56 2.77 13.57
N GLU A 206 10.70 3.35 13.92
CA GLU A 206 10.84 4.16 15.14
C GLU A 206 9.86 5.35 15.20
N ASP A 207 9.58 5.99 14.06
CA ASP A 207 8.62 7.10 13.96
C ASP A 207 7.16 6.66 13.84
N GLY A 208 6.94 5.36 13.64
CA GLY A 208 5.64 4.69 13.71
C GLY A 208 5.17 4.41 15.14
N LEU A 209 6.06 4.46 16.13
CA LEU A 209 5.69 4.26 17.53
C LEU A 209 4.61 5.26 18.00
N GLU A 210 3.69 4.75 18.80
CA GLU A 210 2.60 5.52 19.39
C GLU A 210 3.08 6.40 20.56
N ASP A 211 2.31 7.46 20.83
CA ASP A 211 2.59 8.35 21.95
C ASP A 211 2.62 7.57 23.28
N GLY A 212 3.76 7.60 23.96
CA GLY A 212 3.97 6.94 25.25
C GLY A 212 4.69 5.59 25.17
N GLN A 213 4.94 5.05 23.96
CA GLN A 213 5.85 3.93 23.80
C GLN A 213 7.32 4.38 23.95
N ASP A 214 8.09 3.65 24.75
CA ASP A 214 9.53 3.88 24.91
C ASP A 214 10.31 3.03 23.88
N PRO A 215 11.06 3.64 22.94
CA PRO A 215 11.86 2.91 21.96
C PRO A 215 12.88 1.92 22.58
N ALA A 216 13.26 2.10 23.84
CA ALA A 216 14.18 1.20 24.53
C ALA A 216 13.51 -0.08 25.04
N THR A 217 12.23 -0.03 25.43
CA THR A 217 11.53 -1.16 26.06
C THR A 217 10.44 -1.76 25.18
N ASP A 218 9.71 -0.93 24.44
CA ASP A 218 8.46 -1.31 23.78
C ASP A 218 8.65 -1.57 22.28
N TRP A 219 9.70 -1.03 21.65
CA TRP A 219 9.97 -1.23 20.24
C TRP A 219 10.60 -2.60 19.96
N THR A 220 10.00 -3.34 19.02
CA THR A 220 10.37 -4.71 18.66
C THR A 220 10.52 -4.87 17.15
N GLY A 221 10.69 -6.11 16.66
CA GLY A 221 10.68 -6.39 15.22
C GLY A 221 12.00 -6.15 14.49
N TRP A 222 11.92 -6.21 13.16
CA TRP A 222 13.04 -6.08 12.24
C TRP A 222 13.74 -4.73 12.39
N HIS A 223 13.03 -3.60 12.31
CA HIS A 223 13.67 -2.28 12.35
C HIS A 223 14.37 -1.97 13.68
N ARG A 224 13.86 -2.48 14.81
CA ARG A 224 14.58 -2.36 16.08
C ARG A 224 15.92 -3.11 16.04
N LEU A 225 15.95 -4.29 15.43
CA LEU A 225 17.17 -5.06 15.24
C LEU A 225 18.09 -4.42 14.19
N GLU A 226 17.54 -3.89 13.10
CA GLU A 226 18.23 -3.12 12.06
C GLU A 226 19.04 -1.97 12.67
N LYS A 227 18.39 -1.11 13.48
CA LYS A 227 19.06 -0.03 14.20
C LYS A 227 20.25 -0.53 15.01
N SER A 228 20.06 -1.64 15.72
CA SER A 228 21.11 -2.24 16.54
C SER A 228 22.31 -2.70 15.73
N LEU A 229 22.07 -3.28 14.56
CA LEU A 229 23.10 -3.85 13.70
C LEU A 229 23.90 -2.78 12.95
N TRP A 230 23.23 -1.75 12.42
CA TRP A 230 23.87 -0.73 11.58
C TRP A 230 24.30 0.53 12.34
N GLN A 231 23.42 1.09 13.18
CA GLN A 231 23.69 2.33 13.90
C GLN A 231 24.46 2.05 15.19
N ASP A 232 23.91 1.20 16.07
CA ASP A 232 24.50 0.95 17.39
C ASP A 232 25.68 -0.03 17.31
N LYS A 233 25.73 -0.85 16.24
CA LYS A 233 26.75 -1.86 15.94
C LYS A 233 26.99 -2.80 17.12
N LYS A 234 25.91 -3.20 17.76
CA LYS A 234 25.93 -3.98 19.00
C LYS A 234 24.83 -5.03 19.00
N ILE A 235 25.16 -6.18 19.59
CA ILE A 235 24.20 -7.21 19.98
C ILE A 235 24.42 -7.47 21.47
N GLY A 236 23.47 -7.06 22.30
CA GLY A 236 23.42 -7.37 23.74
C GLY A 236 22.33 -8.41 24.06
N ASP A 237 22.07 -8.62 25.34
CA ASP A 237 21.04 -9.59 25.77
C ASP A 237 19.65 -9.20 25.26
N ARG A 238 19.33 -7.89 25.23
CA ARG A 238 18.05 -7.39 24.70
C ARG A 238 17.84 -7.73 23.22
N GLU A 239 18.85 -7.56 22.37
CA GLU A 239 18.74 -7.91 20.95
C GLU A 239 18.50 -9.41 20.75
N LYS A 240 19.06 -10.26 21.62
CA LYS A 240 18.83 -11.71 21.56
C LYS A 240 17.41 -12.08 21.97
N GLU A 241 16.86 -11.41 22.98
CA GLU A 241 15.45 -11.54 23.36
C GLU A 241 14.52 -11.09 22.23
N LEU A 242 14.82 -9.94 21.61
CA LEU A 242 14.05 -9.41 20.47
C LEU A 242 14.10 -10.33 19.26
N ALA A 243 15.24 -10.98 18.99
CA ALA A 243 15.35 -11.97 17.94
C ALA A 243 14.46 -13.20 18.20
N ASP A 244 14.36 -13.68 19.45
CA ASP A 244 13.42 -14.75 19.81
C ASP A 244 11.95 -14.31 19.72
N GLN A 245 11.67 -13.06 20.10
CA GLN A 245 10.33 -12.48 19.99
C GLN A 245 9.89 -12.38 18.52
N LEU A 246 10.75 -11.86 17.63
CA LEU A 246 10.46 -11.77 16.19
C LEU A 246 10.04 -13.13 15.61
N ILE A 247 10.76 -14.21 15.93
CA ILE A 247 10.39 -15.56 15.45
C ILE A 247 9.06 -16.04 16.04
N THR A 248 8.76 -15.67 17.28
CA THR A 248 7.48 -16.00 17.91
C THR A 248 6.33 -15.30 17.19
N ASP A 249 6.47 -14.01 16.91
CA ASP A 249 5.46 -13.21 16.22
C ASP A 249 5.28 -13.69 14.76
N LEU A 250 6.37 -14.01 14.06
CA LEU A 250 6.29 -14.56 12.69
C LEU A 250 5.66 -15.96 12.63
N LYS A 251 5.82 -16.78 13.67
CA LYS A 251 5.09 -18.05 13.80
C LYS A 251 3.60 -17.82 14.03
N ASP A 252 3.21 -16.79 14.79
CA ASP A 252 1.81 -16.40 14.91
C ASP A 252 1.24 -15.97 13.54
N TRP A 253 1.96 -15.09 12.83
CA TRP A 253 1.60 -14.67 11.47
C TRP A 253 1.42 -15.87 10.52
N GLN A 254 2.38 -16.79 10.45
CA GLN A 254 2.30 -18.00 9.63
C GLN A 254 1.06 -18.84 9.94
N ASN A 255 0.66 -18.93 11.21
CA ASN A 255 -0.54 -19.68 11.64
C ASN A 255 -1.86 -18.97 11.32
N ARG A 256 -1.81 -17.67 11.02
CA ARG A 256 -2.98 -16.80 10.76
C ARG A 256 -3.18 -16.54 9.28
N VAL A 257 -2.12 -16.40 8.49
CA VAL A 257 -2.18 -15.95 7.08
C VAL A 257 -3.19 -16.74 6.23
N GLY A 258 -3.22 -18.07 6.34
CA GLY A 258 -4.18 -18.92 5.62
C GLY A 258 -5.65 -18.72 6.01
N LYS A 259 -5.93 -18.05 7.14
CA LYS A 259 -7.27 -17.77 7.68
C LYS A 259 -7.74 -16.34 7.41
N ALA A 260 -6.95 -15.52 6.71
CA ALA A 260 -7.35 -14.17 6.35
C ALA A 260 -8.64 -14.16 5.50
N GLU A 261 -9.50 -13.18 5.77
CA GLU A 261 -10.72 -12.92 4.99
C GLU A 261 -10.34 -12.19 3.70
N ILE A 262 -9.98 -12.98 2.68
CA ILE A 262 -9.54 -12.46 1.38
C ILE A 262 -10.73 -12.41 0.41
N THR A 263 -10.90 -11.25 -0.23
CA THR A 263 -11.85 -11.01 -1.32
C THR A 263 -11.10 -10.56 -2.58
N PRO A 264 -11.68 -10.66 -3.78
CA PRO A 264 -11.07 -10.13 -4.99
C PRO A 264 -10.79 -8.63 -4.89
N THR A 265 -11.67 -7.88 -4.24
CA THR A 265 -11.46 -6.44 -4.01
C THR A 265 -10.33 -6.19 -3.02
N SER A 266 -10.19 -6.99 -1.95
CA SER A 266 -9.09 -6.81 -1.00
C SER A 266 -7.74 -7.19 -1.60
N MET A 267 -7.69 -8.16 -2.51
CA MET A 267 -6.47 -8.42 -3.30
C MET A 267 -6.06 -7.21 -4.15
N ALA A 268 -7.03 -6.58 -4.82
CA ALA A 268 -6.76 -5.41 -5.66
C ALA A 268 -6.41 -4.16 -4.83
N ASN A 269 -7.07 -3.94 -3.70
CA ASN A 269 -6.78 -2.82 -2.81
C ASN A 269 -5.44 -3.02 -2.11
N GLY A 270 -5.13 -4.22 -1.63
CA GLY A 270 -3.82 -4.56 -1.08
C GLY A 270 -2.67 -4.38 -2.08
N ALA A 271 -2.89 -4.77 -3.35
CA ALA A 271 -1.91 -4.46 -4.40
C ALA A 271 -1.68 -2.95 -4.52
N LYS A 272 -2.72 -2.13 -4.35
CA LYS A 272 -2.62 -0.68 -4.41
C LYS A 272 -1.96 -0.09 -3.16
N GLU A 273 -2.25 -0.61 -1.98
CA GLU A 273 -1.67 -0.24 -0.67
C GLU A 273 -0.14 -0.41 -0.71
N LEU A 274 0.35 -1.58 -1.15
CA LEU A 274 1.77 -1.84 -1.41
C LEU A 274 2.46 -0.75 -2.26
N LEU A 275 1.77 -0.23 -3.29
CA LEU A 275 2.34 0.84 -4.13
C LEU A 275 2.19 2.23 -3.50
N ASP A 276 1.22 2.45 -2.61
CA ASP A 276 1.12 3.70 -1.83
C ASP A 276 2.27 3.79 -0.81
N GLU A 277 2.56 2.72 -0.07
CA GLU A 277 3.72 2.65 0.85
C GLU A 277 5.04 2.91 0.13
N VAL A 278 5.22 2.29 -1.04
CA VAL A 278 6.40 2.52 -1.85
C VAL A 278 6.50 4.01 -2.24
N ALA A 279 5.39 4.63 -2.61
CA ALA A 279 5.35 6.02 -3.07
C ALA A 279 5.64 7.03 -1.96
N THR A 280 5.32 6.72 -0.70
CA THR A 280 5.40 7.67 0.41
C THR A 280 6.58 7.42 1.35
N GLY A 281 6.98 6.16 1.58
CA GLY A 281 8.08 5.79 2.48
C GLY A 281 9.30 5.21 1.77
N LYS A 282 9.15 4.11 1.03
CA LYS A 282 10.32 3.37 0.48
C LYS A 282 11.06 4.17 -0.61
N VAL A 283 10.37 5.05 -1.36
CA VAL A 283 11.00 5.95 -2.34
C VAL A 283 11.70 7.17 -1.74
N THR A 284 11.56 7.42 -0.44
CA THR A 284 12.36 8.44 0.26
C THR A 284 13.52 7.81 1.03
N GLY A 285 13.50 6.48 1.22
CA GLY A 285 14.48 5.72 1.98
C GLY A 285 14.19 5.71 3.48
N GLU A 286 12.91 5.86 3.84
CA GLU A 286 12.47 5.98 5.23
C GLU A 286 12.27 4.61 5.91
N GLU A 287 12.04 3.57 5.11
CA GLU A 287 11.82 2.18 5.55
C GLU A 287 13.06 1.64 6.22
N GLU A 288 14.14 1.56 5.44
CA GLU A 288 15.41 0.97 5.84
C GLU A 288 16.42 2.08 6.14
N ARG A 289 16.04 2.93 7.10
CA ARG A 289 16.78 4.14 7.47
C ARG A 289 18.18 3.89 8.03
N TYR A 290 18.51 2.65 8.42
CA TYR A 290 19.84 2.29 8.94
C TYR A 290 20.61 1.38 7.96
N SER A 291 19.94 0.41 7.35
CA SER A 291 20.54 -0.60 6.48
C SER A 291 20.61 -0.15 5.02
N HIS A 292 19.70 0.74 4.63
CA HIS A 292 19.50 1.25 3.27
C HIS A 292 19.22 0.15 2.25
N THR A 293 18.46 -0.87 2.65
CA THR A 293 18.01 -1.96 1.77
C THR A 293 16.65 -1.74 1.12
N ASP A 294 16.13 -0.50 1.10
CA ASP A 294 14.76 -0.16 0.67
C ASP A 294 14.39 -0.68 -0.74
N LEU A 295 15.36 -0.85 -1.66
CA LEU A 295 15.09 -1.40 -2.99
C LEU A 295 14.72 -2.90 -2.96
N VAL A 296 15.13 -3.63 -1.92
CA VAL A 296 14.70 -5.02 -1.68
C VAL A 296 13.21 -5.03 -1.36
N ASP A 297 12.79 -4.21 -0.41
CA ASP A 297 11.40 -4.10 0.04
C ASP A 297 10.51 -3.57 -1.08
N PHE A 298 10.94 -2.49 -1.75
CA PHE A 298 10.27 -1.97 -2.95
C PHE A 298 10.04 -3.08 -3.99
N LYS A 299 11.08 -3.84 -4.35
CA LYS A 299 10.94 -4.93 -5.32
C LYS A 299 9.96 -5.99 -4.83
N ALA A 300 9.99 -6.34 -3.55
CA ALA A 300 9.09 -7.30 -2.93
C ALA A 300 7.62 -6.80 -2.97
N ASN A 301 7.34 -5.54 -2.63
CA ASN A 301 5.99 -4.97 -2.71
C ASN A 301 5.47 -4.96 -4.15
N VAL A 302 6.30 -4.58 -5.14
CA VAL A 302 5.92 -4.62 -6.56
C VAL A 302 5.58 -6.04 -6.99
N GLU A 303 6.34 -7.05 -6.55
CA GLU A 303 6.04 -8.46 -6.84
C GLU A 303 4.75 -8.94 -6.17
N GLY A 304 4.48 -8.53 -4.93
CA GLY A 304 3.23 -8.81 -4.23
C GLY A 304 2.02 -8.24 -4.96
N ALA A 305 2.10 -6.97 -5.34
CA ALA A 305 1.06 -6.29 -6.11
C ALA A 305 0.86 -6.91 -7.50
N GLU A 306 1.95 -7.25 -8.20
CA GLU A 306 1.90 -7.90 -9.51
C GLU A 306 1.29 -9.29 -9.42
N LYS A 307 1.54 -10.04 -8.33
CA LYS A 307 0.94 -11.35 -8.09
C LYS A 307 -0.58 -11.27 -7.92
N ALA A 308 -1.07 -10.32 -7.12
CA ALA A 308 -2.50 -10.09 -6.95
C ALA A 308 -3.14 -9.67 -8.28
N TYR A 309 -2.53 -8.73 -9.00
CA TYR A 309 -2.97 -8.31 -10.33
C TYR A 309 -3.04 -9.48 -11.32
N ALA A 310 -1.99 -10.30 -11.42
CA ALA A 310 -1.93 -11.42 -12.35
C ALA A 310 -3.05 -12.44 -12.13
N LEU A 311 -3.44 -12.69 -10.87
CA LEU A 311 -4.54 -13.59 -10.54
C LEU A 311 -5.92 -13.01 -10.91
N LEU A 312 -6.07 -11.68 -10.82
CA LEU A 312 -7.31 -10.96 -11.13
C LEU A 312 -7.45 -10.61 -12.63
N LYS A 313 -6.33 -10.56 -13.34
CA LYS A 313 -6.22 -10.16 -14.74
C LYS A 313 -7.21 -10.84 -15.69
N PRO A 314 -7.51 -12.17 -15.60
CA PRO A 314 -8.44 -12.81 -16.51
C PRO A 314 -9.84 -12.18 -16.51
N VAL A 315 -10.33 -11.78 -15.33
CA VAL A 315 -11.65 -11.13 -15.20
C VAL A 315 -11.54 -9.64 -15.50
N ALA A 316 -10.49 -8.98 -15.00
CA ALA A 316 -10.26 -7.56 -15.28
C ALA A 316 -10.13 -7.26 -16.79
N ALA A 317 -9.52 -8.17 -17.57
CA ALA A 317 -9.34 -8.00 -19.01
C ALA A 317 -10.66 -8.05 -19.80
N GLU A 318 -11.65 -8.79 -19.31
CA GLU A 318 -12.99 -8.82 -19.92
C GLU A 318 -13.79 -7.57 -19.58
N ASN A 319 -13.66 -7.08 -18.35
CA ASN A 319 -14.41 -5.93 -17.85
C ASN A 319 -13.81 -4.58 -18.27
N ASP A 320 -12.47 -4.50 -18.33
CA ASP A 320 -11.71 -3.30 -18.68
C ASP A 320 -10.36 -3.65 -19.36
N PRO A 321 -10.36 -3.99 -20.65
CA PRO A 321 -9.14 -4.35 -21.39
C PRO A 321 -8.14 -3.19 -21.52
N ALA A 322 -8.62 -1.94 -21.50
CA ALA A 322 -7.75 -0.77 -21.57
C ALA A 322 -6.95 -0.61 -20.28
N LEU A 323 -7.60 -0.78 -19.12
CA LEU A 323 -6.93 -0.81 -17.83
C LEU A 323 -5.86 -1.92 -17.77
N VAL A 324 -6.20 -3.14 -18.20
CA VAL A 324 -5.23 -4.25 -18.20
C VAL A 324 -4.02 -3.96 -19.08
N THR A 325 -4.22 -3.36 -20.26
CA THR A 325 -3.12 -2.97 -21.15
C THR A 325 -2.19 -1.95 -20.48
N GLU A 326 -2.76 -0.97 -19.78
CA GLU A 326 -1.96 0.03 -19.06
C GLU A 326 -1.23 -0.58 -17.86
N LEU A 327 -1.88 -1.45 -17.08
CA LEU A 327 -1.24 -2.14 -15.95
C LEU A 327 -0.06 -3.00 -16.40
N ASP A 328 -0.22 -3.80 -17.45
CA ASP A 328 0.88 -4.61 -18.02
C ASP A 328 2.09 -3.76 -18.40
N LYS A 329 1.82 -2.62 -19.05
CA LYS A 329 2.87 -1.67 -19.44
C LYS A 329 3.57 -1.07 -18.22
N GLN A 330 2.81 -0.65 -17.20
CA GLN A 330 3.37 0.04 -16.04
C GLN A 330 4.12 -0.90 -15.10
N PHE A 331 3.62 -2.12 -14.86
CA PHE A 331 4.39 -3.15 -14.14
C PHE A 331 5.69 -3.48 -14.87
N GLY A 332 5.64 -3.68 -16.20
CA GLY A 332 6.83 -3.93 -17.00
C GLY A 332 7.85 -2.78 -16.96
N ALA A 333 7.38 -1.54 -17.01
CA ALA A 333 8.22 -0.35 -16.92
C ALA A 333 8.88 -0.21 -15.54
N LEU A 334 8.12 -0.38 -14.45
CA LEU A 334 8.64 -0.27 -13.08
C LEU A 334 9.64 -1.39 -12.75
N ASN A 335 9.34 -2.64 -13.15
CA ASN A 335 10.28 -3.75 -13.01
C ASN A 335 11.59 -3.49 -13.79
N THR A 336 11.50 -2.96 -15.01
CA THR A 336 12.67 -2.58 -15.82
C THR A 336 13.47 -1.46 -15.16
N LEU A 337 12.80 -0.51 -14.50
CA LEU A 337 13.45 0.58 -13.77
C LEU A 337 14.20 0.06 -12.54
N LEU A 338 13.56 -0.79 -11.72
CA LEU A 338 14.20 -1.41 -10.55
C LEU A 338 15.42 -2.26 -10.94
N ASP A 339 15.34 -2.98 -12.07
CA ASP A 339 16.45 -3.77 -12.61
C ASP A 339 17.73 -2.96 -12.87
N LYS A 340 17.66 -1.64 -13.03
CA LYS A 340 18.86 -0.79 -13.19
C LYS A 340 19.75 -0.80 -11.94
N TYR A 341 19.19 -1.12 -10.77
CA TYR A 341 19.87 -1.01 -9.48
C TYR A 341 20.45 -2.34 -8.99
N ARG A 342 20.45 -3.40 -9.81
CA ARG A 342 21.07 -4.69 -9.49
C ARG A 342 21.86 -5.22 -10.69
N ALA A 343 22.95 -5.92 -10.40
CA ALA A 343 23.79 -6.50 -11.46
C ALA A 343 23.18 -7.81 -12.02
N ASP A 344 22.61 -8.64 -11.14
CA ASP A 344 21.92 -9.87 -11.49
C ASP A 344 20.42 -9.68 -11.28
N LYS A 345 19.65 -9.74 -12.36
CA LYS A 345 18.19 -9.56 -12.34
C LYS A 345 17.44 -10.71 -11.67
N SER A 346 18.12 -11.81 -11.38
CA SER A 346 17.57 -12.95 -10.64
C SER A 346 17.86 -12.90 -9.14
N SER A 347 18.69 -11.96 -8.69
CA SER A 347 19.01 -11.79 -7.27
C SER A 347 18.35 -10.56 -6.66
N TYR A 348 18.32 -10.54 -5.34
CA TYR A 348 17.90 -9.41 -4.51
C TYR A 348 19.10 -8.55 -4.07
N ASP A 349 20.26 -8.69 -4.72
CA ASP A 349 21.45 -7.88 -4.43
C ASP A 349 21.32 -6.51 -5.09
N PHE A 350 20.50 -5.66 -4.48
CA PHE A 350 20.29 -4.29 -4.92
C PHE A 350 21.41 -3.35 -4.44
N THR A 351 21.57 -2.28 -5.20
CA THR A 351 22.36 -1.12 -4.80
C THR A 351 21.74 -0.52 -3.54
N SER A 352 22.56 -0.29 -2.52
CA SER A 352 22.15 0.39 -1.30
C SER A 352 21.52 1.76 -1.61
N TYR A 353 20.45 2.09 -0.89
CA TYR A 353 19.62 3.27 -1.15
C TYR A 353 20.35 4.61 -0.96
N ASP A 354 21.42 4.61 -0.16
CA ASP A 354 22.36 5.73 0.01
C ASP A 354 23.02 6.19 -1.31
N LYS A 355 23.13 5.29 -2.30
CA LYS A 355 23.70 5.56 -3.62
C LYS A 355 22.66 5.95 -4.67
N VAL A 356 21.36 5.85 -4.37
CA VAL A 356 20.29 6.25 -5.27
C VAL A 356 20.16 7.78 -5.22
N GLY A 357 20.58 8.44 -6.30
CA GLY A 357 20.63 9.89 -6.39
C GLY A 357 19.24 10.54 -6.40
N LYS A 358 19.16 11.86 -6.16
CA LYS A 358 17.88 12.58 -6.13
C LYS A 358 17.05 12.41 -7.42
N ASP A 359 17.70 12.49 -8.57
CA ASP A 359 17.03 12.37 -9.88
C ASP A 359 16.52 10.93 -10.10
N ASP A 360 17.29 9.94 -9.65
CA ASP A 360 16.94 8.52 -9.68
C ASP A 360 15.74 8.21 -8.76
N ARG A 361 15.72 8.78 -7.54
CA ARG A 361 14.58 8.69 -6.63
C ARG A 361 13.32 9.31 -7.23
N LYS A 362 13.48 10.43 -7.96
CA LYS A 362 12.37 11.02 -8.71
C LYS A 362 11.89 10.09 -9.84
N GLU A 363 12.79 9.47 -10.60
CA GLU A 363 12.42 8.51 -11.64
C GLU A 363 11.64 7.32 -11.04
N LEU A 364 12.11 6.77 -9.92
CA LEU A 364 11.41 5.72 -9.17
C LEU A 364 10.02 6.17 -8.72
N SER A 365 9.90 7.37 -8.13
CA SER A 365 8.62 7.94 -7.68
C SER A 365 7.65 8.14 -8.84
N ASP A 366 8.12 8.69 -9.97
CA ASP A 366 7.30 8.88 -11.16
C ASP A 366 6.82 7.52 -11.73
N GLY A 367 7.68 6.49 -11.72
CA GLY A 367 7.33 5.13 -12.12
C GLY A 367 6.28 4.48 -11.22
N VAL A 368 6.41 4.64 -9.90
CA VAL A 368 5.43 4.16 -8.91
C VAL A 368 4.09 4.84 -9.11
N ASN A 369 4.07 6.17 -9.23
CA ASN A 369 2.86 6.94 -9.45
C ASN A 369 2.15 6.55 -10.75
N ALA A 370 2.92 6.29 -11.82
CA ALA A 370 2.39 5.84 -13.10
C ALA A 370 1.69 4.47 -13.02
N LEU A 371 2.12 3.58 -12.12
CA LEU A 371 1.47 2.29 -11.85
C LEU A 371 0.32 2.43 -10.82
N ALA A 372 0.52 3.21 -9.76
CA ALA A 372 -0.41 3.35 -8.65
C ALA A 372 -1.77 3.89 -9.11
N GLU A 373 -1.81 4.88 -10.00
CA GLU A 373 -3.07 5.48 -10.47
C GLU A 373 -3.98 4.49 -11.23
N PRO A 374 -3.50 3.75 -12.26
CA PRO A 374 -4.33 2.72 -12.88
C PRO A 374 -4.63 1.58 -11.90
N LEU A 375 -3.69 1.17 -11.04
CA LEU A 375 -3.90 0.06 -10.11
C LEU A 375 -5.05 0.31 -9.14
N SER A 376 -5.33 1.56 -8.77
CA SER A 376 -6.45 1.89 -7.89
C SER A 376 -7.83 1.60 -8.52
N LYS A 377 -7.88 1.37 -9.84
CA LYS A 377 -9.10 1.04 -10.59
C LYS A 377 -9.32 -0.47 -10.68
N LEU A 378 -8.34 -1.30 -10.30
CA LEU A 378 -8.40 -2.76 -10.41
C LEU A 378 -9.55 -3.36 -9.60
N ALA A 379 -9.80 -2.87 -8.38
CA ALA A 379 -10.89 -3.36 -7.54
C ALA A 379 -12.25 -3.16 -8.23
N ALA A 380 -12.46 -2.01 -8.87
CA ALA A 380 -13.68 -1.74 -9.64
C ALA A 380 -13.77 -2.57 -10.94
N ALA A 381 -12.63 -2.97 -11.51
CA ALA A 381 -12.60 -3.81 -12.72
C ALA A 381 -12.91 -5.29 -12.44
N VAL A 382 -12.86 -5.74 -11.19
CA VAL A 382 -13.17 -7.14 -10.81
C VAL A 382 -14.53 -7.30 -10.14
N VAL A 383 -15.32 -6.23 -10.04
CA VAL A 383 -16.72 -6.32 -9.61
C VAL A 383 -17.65 -6.41 -10.81
N VAL A 384 -18.64 -7.30 -10.76
CA VAL A 384 -19.68 -7.41 -11.80
C VAL A 384 -20.55 -6.15 -11.76
N LYS A 385 -20.73 -5.50 -12.92
CA LYS A 385 -21.62 -4.35 -13.10
C LYS A 385 -23.10 -4.74 -13.09
#